data_AF-X1VEM5-F1
#
_entry.id   AF-X1VEM5-F1
#
_cell.length_a   1.000
_cell.length_b   1.000
_cell.length_c   1.000
_cell.angle_alpha   90.00
_cell.angle_beta   90.00
_cell.angle_gamma   90.00
#
_symmetry.space_group_name_H-M   'P 1'
#
loop_
_entity.id
_entity.type
_entity.pdbx_description
1 polymer ?
#
loop_
_entity_poly.entity_id
_entity_poly.type
_entity_poly.pdbx_seq_one_letter_code
_entity_poly.pdbx_strand_id
1 'polypeptide(L)'
;MEELKKKYGKNQQKLQQETMKLYKEAGINPLGCLWPMLIQLPIWIALYQSIMQALASTPENLLNLSQHLYSWVAVGQAVPLNEQFLWLQLSQPDRNLILAILVGGTMWVQQKMVTPPATDPRQRSMTQMTTMMMPLMFGMFTLSFPSGLALYWVVSNIIGIVIQYFVAGGWGYLRAPSAPKPGPDGKAVPVRKLPQSQQESPTIKKASKQKKDLYKR
;
A
#
# COMPACT_ATOMS: atom_id res chain seq x y z
N MET A 1 13.25 16.24 5.35
CA MET A 1 12.28 15.83 6.41
C MET A 1 12.83 16.05 7.81
N GLU A 2 14.01 15.52 8.16
CA GLU A 2 14.60 15.66 9.50
C GLU A 2 14.83 17.13 9.92
N GLU A 3 15.28 17.99 9.00
CA GLU A 3 15.48 19.41 9.27
C GLU A 3 14.18 20.18 9.55
N LEU A 4 13.10 19.83 8.85
CA LEU A 4 11.77 20.41 9.10
C LEU A 4 11.24 20.01 10.48
N LYS A 5 11.46 18.75 10.88
CA LYS A 5 11.14 18.24 12.22
C LYS A 5 11.94 18.95 13.31
N LYS A 6 13.23 19.23 13.09
CA LYS A 6 14.05 20.02 14.03
C LYS A 6 13.59 21.48 14.13
N LYS A 7 13.23 22.11 13.01
CA LYS A 7 12.81 23.53 12.97
C LYS A 7 11.39 23.77 13.45
N TYR A 8 10.45 22.85 13.19
CA TYR A 8 9.02 23.03 13.45
C TYR A 8 8.40 21.94 14.32
N GLY A 9 9.20 21.09 14.97
CA GLY A 9 8.70 19.97 15.79
C GLY A 9 7.69 20.36 16.88
N LYS A 10 7.82 21.58 17.45
CA LYS A 10 6.90 22.15 18.44
C LYS A 10 5.58 22.67 17.84
N ASN A 11 5.49 22.87 16.52
CA ASN A 11 4.29 23.36 15.84
C ASN A 11 3.88 22.39 14.72
N GLN A 12 3.02 21.43 15.07
CA GLN A 12 2.55 20.36 14.18
C GLN A 12 1.82 20.89 12.94
N GLN A 13 1.11 22.02 13.03
CA GLN A 13 0.44 22.63 11.88
C GLN A 13 1.45 23.19 10.89
N LYS A 14 2.44 23.94 11.37
CA LYS A 14 3.48 24.52 10.53
C LYS A 14 4.40 23.46 9.93
N LEU A 15 4.68 22.40 10.70
CA LEU A 15 5.36 21.22 10.19
C LEU A 15 4.61 20.63 9.00
N GLN A 16 3.30 20.37 9.12
CA GLN A 16 2.50 19.80 8.03
C GLN A 16 2.47 20.70 6.77
N GLN A 17 2.36 22.02 6.95
CA GLN A 17 2.38 22.98 5.83
C GLN A 17 3.70 22.97 5.07
N GLU A 18 4.84 23.06 5.78
CA GLU A 18 6.17 23.03 5.15
C GLU A 18 6.48 21.66 4.53
N THR A 19 5.97 20.58 5.14
CA THR A 19 6.08 19.23 4.58
C THR A 19 5.33 19.12 3.25
N MET A 20 4.10 19.66 3.18
CA MET A 20 3.30 19.67 1.96
C MET A 20 3.91 20.57 0.88
N LYS A 21 4.49 21.71 1.27
CA LYS A 21 5.20 22.60 0.37
C LYS A 21 6.42 21.91 -0.23
N LEU A 22 7.20 21.19 0.59
CA LEU A 22 8.33 20.38 0.13
C LEU A 22 7.88 19.28 -0.85
N TYR A 23 6.75 18.60 -0.59
CA TYR A 23 6.22 17.60 -1.53
C TYR A 23 5.81 18.21 -2.87
N LYS A 24 5.18 19.39 -2.86
CA LYS A 24 4.84 20.13 -4.08
C LYS A 24 6.09 20.58 -4.84
N GLU A 25 7.11 21.09 -4.15
CA GLU A 25 8.39 21.50 -4.74
C GLU A 25 9.19 20.32 -5.31
N ALA A 26 9.12 19.15 -4.66
CA ALA A 26 9.73 17.92 -5.14
C ALA A 26 8.92 17.22 -6.26
N GLY A 27 7.77 17.77 -6.67
CA GLY A 27 6.90 17.19 -7.70
C GLY A 27 6.24 15.86 -7.30
N ILE A 28 6.21 15.53 -6.00
CA ILE A 28 5.62 14.28 -5.51
C ILE A 28 4.12 14.49 -5.31
N ASN A 29 3.31 13.85 -6.15
CA ASN A 29 1.85 13.91 -6.03
C ASN A 29 1.34 12.86 -5.03
N PRO A 30 0.79 13.23 -3.87
CA PRO A 30 0.22 12.27 -2.90
C PRO A 30 -0.94 11.46 -3.48
N LEU A 31 -1.53 11.90 -4.61
CA LEU A 31 -2.57 11.18 -5.33
C LEU A 31 -2.04 10.00 -6.18
N GLY A 32 -0.74 9.92 -6.45
CA GLY A 32 -0.16 8.78 -7.19
C GLY A 32 -0.34 7.44 -6.46
N CYS A 33 -0.42 7.46 -5.13
CA CYS A 33 -0.69 6.27 -4.31
C CYS A 33 -2.16 5.81 -4.37
N LEU A 34 -3.08 6.63 -4.88
CA LEU A 34 -4.51 6.30 -5.00
C LEU A 34 -4.86 5.62 -6.34
N TRP A 35 -3.99 5.73 -7.35
CA TRP A 35 -4.20 5.12 -8.66
C TRP A 35 -4.41 3.60 -8.62
N PRO A 36 -3.64 2.82 -7.82
CA PRO A 36 -3.90 1.39 -7.67
C PRO A 36 -5.26 1.09 -7.04
N MET A 37 -5.74 1.93 -6.13
CA MET A 37 -7.05 1.74 -5.49
C MET A 37 -8.21 1.95 -6.45
N LEU A 38 -8.10 2.89 -7.40
CA LEU A 38 -9.15 3.15 -8.39
C LEU A 38 -9.32 1.98 -9.36
N ILE A 39 -8.23 1.35 -9.77
CA ILE A 39 -8.27 0.18 -10.66
C ILE A 39 -8.74 -1.07 -9.91
N GLN A 40 -8.48 -1.15 -8.60
CA GLN A 40 -8.83 -2.29 -7.78
C GLN A 40 -10.34 -2.37 -7.46
N LEU A 41 -11.00 -1.21 -7.30
CA LEU A 41 -12.39 -1.10 -6.86
C LEU A 41 -13.39 -1.81 -7.81
N PRO A 42 -13.30 -1.68 -9.15
CA PRO A 42 -14.16 -2.40 -10.09
C PRO A 42 -14.06 -3.93 -9.97
N ILE A 43 -12.86 -4.46 -9.73
CA ILE A 43 -12.62 -5.90 -9.64
C ILE A 43 -13.28 -6.47 -8.37
N TRP A 44 -13.18 -5.75 -7.25
CA TRP A 44 -13.87 -6.12 -6.00
C TRP A 44 -15.38 -6.20 -6.16
N ILE A 45 -15.97 -5.18 -6.80
CA ILE A 45 -17.41 -5.11 -7.01
C ILE A 45 -17.89 -6.25 -7.92
N ALA A 46 -17.16 -6.56 -9.00
CA ALA A 46 -17.54 -7.63 -9.91
C ALA A 46 -17.51 -9.01 -9.21
N LEU A 47 -16.49 -9.27 -8.40
CA LEU A 47 -16.32 -10.57 -7.74
C LEU A 47 -17.28 -10.75 -6.56
N TYR A 48 -17.47 -9.69 -5.77
CA TYR A 48 -18.49 -9.66 -4.72
C TYR A 48 -19.90 -9.88 -5.29
N GLN A 49 -20.23 -9.23 -6.41
CA GLN A 49 -21.51 -9.44 -7.09
C GLN A 49 -21.67 -10.85 -7.66
N SER A 50 -20.62 -11.42 -8.27
CA SER A 50 -20.68 -12.79 -8.80
C SER A 50 -20.94 -13.82 -7.71
N ILE A 51 -20.33 -13.65 -6.53
CA ILE A 51 -20.57 -14.53 -5.37
C ILE A 51 -21.98 -14.31 -4.81
N MET A 52 -22.45 -13.06 -4.70
CA MET A 52 -23.81 -12.76 -4.25
C MET A 52 -24.90 -13.25 -5.21
N GLN A 53 -24.67 -13.19 -6.53
CA GLN A 53 -25.58 -13.75 -7.53
C GLN A 53 -25.67 -15.29 -7.45
N ALA A 54 -24.55 -15.96 -7.13
CA ALA A 54 -24.55 -17.40 -6.88
C ALA A 54 -25.24 -17.78 -5.56
N LEU A 55 -25.44 -16.83 -4.64
CA LEU A 55 -25.84 -17.07 -3.26
C LEU A 55 -27.23 -16.56 -2.86
N ALA A 56 -27.81 -15.57 -3.53
CA ALA A 56 -28.99 -14.90 -3.00
C ALA A 56 -30.02 -14.51 -4.06
N SER A 57 -31.16 -15.18 -3.96
CA SER A 57 -32.50 -14.64 -4.18
C SER A 57 -32.69 -13.26 -3.51
N THR A 58 -32.81 -12.19 -4.34
CA THR A 58 -33.32 -10.81 -4.08
C THR A 58 -32.47 -9.87 -3.20
N PRO A 59 -32.27 -8.56 -3.53
CA PRO A 59 -33.35 -7.58 -3.79
C PRO A 59 -33.20 -6.65 -5.03
N GLU A 60 -34.34 -6.41 -5.67
CA GLU A 60 -34.61 -5.73 -6.96
C GLU A 60 -33.93 -4.35 -7.19
N ASN A 61 -33.65 -3.59 -6.14
CA ASN A 61 -33.14 -2.21 -6.29
C ASN A 61 -31.64 -2.16 -6.64
N LEU A 62 -30.87 -3.19 -6.29
CA LEU A 62 -29.46 -3.32 -6.70
C LEU A 62 -29.32 -3.84 -8.14
N LEU A 63 -30.31 -4.60 -8.60
CA LEU A 63 -30.31 -5.21 -9.93
C LEU A 63 -30.50 -4.16 -11.03
N ASN A 64 -31.33 -3.15 -10.80
CA ASN A 64 -31.58 -2.07 -11.76
C ASN A 64 -30.34 -1.19 -11.99
N LEU A 65 -29.60 -0.85 -10.93
CA LEU A 65 -28.32 -0.15 -11.05
C LEU A 65 -27.22 -1.04 -11.66
N SER A 66 -27.20 -2.32 -11.27
CA SER A 66 -26.21 -3.30 -11.76
C SER A 66 -26.39 -3.58 -13.26
N GLN A 67 -27.62 -3.75 -13.75
CA GLN A 67 -27.93 -3.97 -15.16
C GLN A 67 -27.47 -2.81 -16.06
N HIS A 68 -27.55 -1.57 -15.56
CA HIS A 68 -27.09 -0.40 -16.29
C HIS A 68 -25.56 -0.27 -16.32
N LEU A 69 -24.88 -0.75 -15.27
CA LEU A 69 -23.42 -0.68 -15.15
C LEU A 69 -22.69 -1.91 -15.71
N TYR A 70 -23.37 -3.05 -15.86
CA TYR A 70 -22.76 -4.36 -16.12
C TYR A 70 -23.49 -5.19 -17.20
N SER A 71 -23.99 -4.55 -18.27
CA SER A 71 -24.62 -5.26 -19.38
C SER A 71 -23.72 -6.36 -20.03
N TRP A 72 -22.39 -6.29 -19.85
CA TRP A 72 -21.45 -7.31 -20.34
C TRP A 72 -21.27 -8.52 -19.39
N VAL A 73 -21.76 -8.49 -18.13
CA VAL A 73 -21.61 -9.57 -17.12
C VAL A 73 -22.81 -10.52 -17.16
N ALA A 74 -23.56 -10.55 -18.27
CA ALA A 74 -24.65 -11.52 -18.48
C ALA A 74 -24.16 -12.94 -18.86
N VAL A 75 -22.89 -13.28 -18.58
CA VAL A 75 -22.26 -14.58 -18.88
C VAL A 75 -22.43 -15.59 -17.73
N GLY A 76 -23.23 -15.27 -16.71
CA GLY A 76 -23.44 -16.11 -15.53
C GLY A 76 -24.29 -17.37 -15.74
N GLN A 77 -24.89 -17.58 -16.92
CA GLN A 77 -25.83 -18.68 -17.17
C GLN A 77 -25.19 -19.96 -17.76
N ALA A 78 -23.88 -19.97 -18.02
CA ALA A 78 -23.21 -21.06 -18.75
C ALA A 78 -22.19 -21.87 -17.94
N VAL A 79 -21.97 -21.56 -16.66
CA VAL A 79 -20.92 -22.19 -15.86
C VAL A 79 -21.55 -22.90 -14.65
N PRO A 80 -21.56 -24.25 -14.60
CA PRO A 80 -21.89 -24.98 -13.39
C PRO A 80 -20.76 -24.76 -12.38
N LEU A 81 -20.91 -23.73 -11.54
CA LEU A 81 -19.98 -23.47 -10.46
C LEU A 81 -20.19 -24.52 -9.38
N ASN A 82 -19.33 -25.54 -9.35
CA ASN A 82 -19.21 -26.40 -8.18
C ASN A 82 -18.86 -25.53 -6.98
N GLU A 83 -19.76 -25.45 -6.00
CA GLU A 83 -19.60 -24.63 -4.79
C GLU A 83 -18.50 -25.15 -3.86
N GLN A 84 -18.01 -26.36 -4.10
CA GLN A 84 -16.94 -27.00 -3.35
C GLN A 84 -15.63 -26.95 -4.12
N PHE A 85 -14.61 -26.32 -3.52
CA PHE A 85 -13.26 -26.27 -4.03
C PHE A 85 -12.30 -26.68 -2.91
N LEU A 86 -11.54 -27.76 -3.09
CA LEU A 86 -10.72 -28.35 -2.02
C LEU A 86 -11.59 -28.69 -0.78
N TRP A 87 -11.19 -28.22 0.41
CA TRP A 87 -11.96 -28.33 1.66
C TRP A 87 -12.92 -27.15 1.89
N LEU A 88 -13.07 -26.27 0.90
CA LEU A 88 -13.78 -24.99 0.99
C LEU A 88 -15.19 -25.07 0.40
N GLN A 89 -16.12 -24.34 0.98
CA GLN A 89 -17.43 -24.03 0.39
C GLN A 89 -17.44 -22.57 -0.02
N LEU A 90 -17.29 -22.27 -1.32
CA LEU A 90 -17.13 -20.91 -1.85
C LEU A 90 -18.28 -19.97 -1.46
N SER A 91 -19.46 -20.55 -1.25
CA SER A 91 -20.71 -19.92 -0.85
C SER A 91 -20.75 -19.51 0.62
N GLN A 92 -20.04 -20.22 1.50
CA GLN A 92 -20.11 -20.01 2.96
C GLN A 92 -18.79 -19.49 3.52
N PRO A 93 -18.80 -18.81 4.68
CA PRO A 93 -17.57 -18.47 5.37
C PRO A 93 -16.74 -19.70 5.71
N ASP A 94 -15.40 -19.60 5.56
CA ASP A 94 -14.51 -20.71 5.90
C ASP A 94 -14.56 -20.95 7.41
N ARG A 95 -14.99 -22.15 7.79
CA ARG A 95 -15.05 -22.56 9.20
C ARG A 95 -13.65 -22.81 9.77
N ASN A 96 -12.67 -23.02 8.89
CA ASN A 96 -11.28 -23.21 9.25
C ASN A 96 -10.54 -21.86 9.21
N LEU A 97 -9.65 -21.62 10.17
CA LEU A 97 -8.85 -20.38 10.22
C LEU A 97 -7.75 -20.31 9.13
N ILE A 98 -7.64 -21.35 8.29
CA ILE A 98 -6.56 -21.53 7.32
C ILE A 98 -6.56 -20.38 6.31
N LEU A 99 -7.72 -20.05 5.72
CA LEU A 99 -7.81 -18.94 4.78
C LEU A 99 -7.51 -17.59 5.43
N ALA A 100 -8.03 -17.33 6.62
CA ALA A 100 -7.80 -16.06 7.31
C ALA A 100 -6.31 -15.83 7.59
N ILE A 101 -5.59 -16.88 7.98
CA ILE A 101 -4.13 -16.85 8.17
C ILE A 101 -3.41 -16.64 6.83
N LEU A 102 -3.84 -17.31 5.76
CA LEU A 102 -3.25 -17.13 4.43
C LEU A 102 -3.48 -15.72 3.89
N VAL A 103 -4.68 -15.17 4.02
CA VAL A 103 -4.98 -13.80 3.60
C VAL A 103 -4.16 -12.81 4.42
N GLY A 104 -4.20 -12.91 5.75
CA GLY A 104 -3.43 -12.03 6.63
C GLY A 104 -1.92 -12.12 6.37
N GLY A 105 -1.39 -13.34 6.20
CA GLY A 105 0.01 -13.59 5.92
C GLY A 105 0.45 -13.07 4.55
N THR A 106 -0.30 -13.36 3.48
CA THR A 106 0.00 -12.87 2.14
C THR A 106 -0.10 -11.35 2.04
N MET A 107 -1.13 -10.76 2.66
CA MET A 107 -1.32 -9.32 2.73
C MET A 107 -0.18 -8.64 3.50
N TRP A 108 0.28 -9.25 4.61
CA TRP A 108 1.44 -8.77 5.34
C TRP A 108 2.72 -8.81 4.51
N VAL A 109 2.98 -9.92 3.83
CA VAL A 109 4.15 -10.07 2.93
C VAL A 109 4.09 -9.01 1.83
N GLN A 110 2.97 -8.89 1.14
CA GLN A 110 2.78 -7.93 0.06
C GLN A 110 2.97 -6.49 0.55
N GLN A 111 2.36 -6.13 1.68
CA GLN A 111 2.47 -4.79 2.24
C GLN A 111 3.91 -4.50 2.70
N LYS A 112 4.61 -5.49 3.23
CA LYS A 112 6.02 -5.37 3.62
C LYS A 112 6.95 -5.23 2.42
N MET A 113 6.65 -5.85 1.28
CA MET A 113 7.44 -5.72 0.05
C MET A 113 7.38 -4.32 -0.56
N VAL A 114 6.23 -3.65 -0.47
CA VAL A 114 6.01 -2.33 -1.07
C VAL A 114 6.28 -1.16 -0.11
N THR A 115 6.24 -1.40 1.20
CA THR A 115 6.38 -0.32 2.20
C THR A 115 7.85 -0.05 2.53
N PRO A 116 8.38 1.15 2.22
CA PRO A 116 9.76 1.50 2.55
C PRO A 116 9.98 1.64 4.07
N PRO A 117 11.17 1.29 4.59
CA PRO A 117 11.51 1.47 5.99
C PRO A 117 11.58 2.97 6.34
N ALA A 118 10.83 3.39 7.36
CA ALA A 118 10.83 4.78 7.82
C ALA A 118 12.14 5.15 8.53
N THR A 119 12.69 6.33 8.24
CA THR A 119 13.94 6.82 8.86
C THR A 119 13.71 7.38 10.26
N ASP A 120 12.55 7.97 10.54
CA ASP A 120 12.23 8.62 11.81
C ASP A 120 11.52 7.69 12.82
N PRO A 121 11.86 7.69 14.14
CA PRO A 121 11.25 6.81 15.14
C PRO A 121 9.71 6.93 15.24
N ARG A 122 9.17 8.15 15.19
CA ARG A 122 7.71 8.40 15.20
C ARG A 122 7.02 7.92 13.93
N GLN A 123 7.73 7.87 12.81
CA GLN A 123 7.19 7.39 11.55
C GLN A 123 7.30 5.86 11.45
N ARG A 124 8.36 5.27 12.02
CA ARG A 124 8.51 3.81 12.16
C ARG A 124 7.37 3.20 12.94
N SER A 125 6.99 3.78 14.09
CA SER A 125 5.87 3.26 14.89
C SER A 125 4.56 3.30 14.11
N MET A 126 4.28 4.40 13.40
CA MET A 126 3.09 4.53 12.56
C MET A 126 3.10 3.51 11.41
N THR A 127 4.21 3.40 10.68
CA THR A 127 4.34 2.44 9.57
C THR A 127 4.27 0.99 10.05
N GLN A 128 4.84 0.66 11.21
CA GLN A 128 4.77 -0.67 11.82
C GLN A 128 3.34 -1.01 12.24
N MET A 129 2.63 -0.06 12.85
CA MET A 129 1.23 -0.24 13.22
C MET A 129 0.38 -0.52 11.98
N THR A 130 0.54 0.25 10.90
CA THR A 130 -0.20 -0.01 9.65
C THR A 130 0.18 -1.34 9.01
N THR A 131 1.48 -1.68 8.94
CA THR A 131 1.94 -2.93 8.27
C THR A 131 1.63 -4.20 9.04
N MET A 132 1.52 -4.14 10.37
CA MET A 132 1.22 -5.32 11.20
C MET A 132 -0.28 -5.44 11.51
N MET A 133 -0.93 -4.33 11.82
CA MET A 133 -2.30 -4.36 12.35
C MET A 133 -3.34 -4.51 11.24
N MET A 134 -3.15 -3.85 10.09
CA MET A 134 -4.11 -3.94 8.99
C MET A 134 -4.26 -5.38 8.48
N PRO A 135 -3.19 -6.12 8.15
CA PRO A 135 -3.32 -7.49 7.68
C PRO A 135 -3.93 -8.42 8.72
N LEU A 136 -3.64 -8.20 10.01
CA LEU A 136 -4.21 -9.00 11.10
C LEU A 136 -5.72 -8.78 11.24
N MET A 137 -6.14 -7.51 11.33
CA MET A 137 -7.54 -7.13 11.45
C MET A 137 -8.32 -7.59 10.22
N PHE A 138 -7.75 -7.37 9.05
CA PHE A 138 -8.34 -7.74 7.78
C PHE A 138 -8.43 -9.28 7.63
N GLY A 139 -7.38 -10.01 8.01
CA GLY A 139 -7.40 -11.47 8.05
C GLY A 139 -8.51 -12.02 8.95
N MET A 140 -8.70 -11.47 10.16
CA MET A 140 -9.82 -11.86 11.02
C MET A 140 -11.18 -11.48 10.42
N PHE A 141 -11.28 -10.31 9.79
CA PHE A 141 -12.52 -9.86 9.14
C PHE A 141 -12.95 -10.78 8.00
N THR A 142 -12.01 -11.41 7.28
CA THR A 142 -12.35 -12.37 6.21
C THR A 142 -13.12 -13.59 6.69
N LEU A 143 -13.07 -13.93 7.99
CA LEU A 143 -13.88 -15.00 8.57
C LEU A 143 -15.39 -14.69 8.56
N SER A 144 -15.76 -13.41 8.39
CA SER A 144 -17.15 -12.98 8.25
C SER A 144 -17.66 -13.01 6.80
N PHE A 145 -16.79 -13.29 5.82
CA PHE A 145 -17.14 -13.27 4.40
C PHE A 145 -17.17 -14.67 3.79
N PRO A 146 -17.89 -14.86 2.68
CA PRO A 146 -17.82 -16.08 1.89
C PRO A 146 -16.38 -16.43 1.53
N SER A 147 -16.04 -17.71 1.68
CA SER A 147 -14.67 -18.20 1.49
C SER A 147 -14.16 -18.02 0.06
N GLY A 148 -15.05 -17.94 -0.95
CA GLY A 148 -14.68 -17.58 -2.31
C GLY A 148 -14.05 -16.19 -2.43
N LEU A 149 -14.49 -15.23 -1.60
CA LEU A 149 -13.92 -13.89 -1.57
C LEU A 149 -12.50 -13.90 -0.94
N ALA A 150 -12.33 -14.67 0.13
CA ALA A 150 -11.03 -14.85 0.78
C ALA A 150 -10.04 -15.56 -0.15
N LEU A 151 -10.47 -16.59 -0.88
CA LEU A 151 -9.66 -17.30 -1.86
C LEU A 151 -9.19 -16.35 -2.98
N TYR A 152 -10.08 -15.50 -3.50
CA TYR A 152 -9.69 -14.47 -4.45
C TYR A 152 -8.62 -13.54 -3.88
N TRP A 153 -8.75 -13.08 -2.62
CA TRP A 153 -7.73 -12.26 -1.97
C TRP A 153 -6.37 -12.96 -1.95
N VAL A 154 -6.31 -14.24 -1.54
CA VAL A 154 -5.06 -15.01 -1.50
C VAL A 154 -4.44 -15.09 -2.89
N VAL A 155 -5.22 -15.48 -3.91
CA VAL A 155 -4.72 -15.64 -5.28
C VAL A 155 -4.25 -14.30 -5.85
N SER A 156 -5.03 -13.23 -5.66
CA SER A 156 -4.68 -11.87 -6.09
C SER A 156 -3.42 -11.36 -5.41
N ASN A 157 -3.27 -11.59 -4.11
CA ASN A 157 -2.08 -11.19 -3.36
C ASN A 157 -0.85 -11.98 -3.85
N ILE A 158 -0.96 -13.28 -4.11
CA ILE A 158 0.12 -14.11 -4.66
C ILE A 158 0.55 -13.60 -6.04
N ILE A 159 -0.41 -13.35 -6.95
CA ILE A 159 -0.12 -12.80 -8.28
C ILE A 159 0.58 -11.43 -8.13
N GLY A 160 0.06 -10.58 -7.25
CA GLY A 160 0.67 -9.28 -6.94
C GLY A 160 2.10 -9.40 -6.43
N ILE A 161 2.38 -10.35 -5.53
CA ILE A 161 3.72 -10.65 -5.02
C ILE A 161 4.64 -11.13 -6.15
N VAL A 162 4.17 -12.02 -7.02
CA VAL A 162 4.94 -12.53 -8.17
C VAL A 162 5.27 -11.41 -9.14
N ILE A 163 4.28 -10.59 -9.53
CA ILE A 163 4.51 -9.43 -10.39
C ILE A 163 5.49 -8.47 -9.73
N GLN A 164 5.28 -8.14 -8.45
CA GLN A 164 6.17 -7.25 -7.70
C GLN A 164 7.58 -7.82 -7.64
N TYR A 165 7.73 -9.13 -7.47
CA TYR A 165 9.03 -9.79 -7.46
C TYR A 165 9.78 -9.59 -8.78
N PHE A 166 9.10 -9.73 -9.92
CA PHE A 166 9.72 -9.50 -11.24
C PHE A 166 9.94 -8.02 -11.54
N VAL A 167 8.95 -7.15 -11.27
CA VAL A 167 8.99 -5.72 -11.55
C VAL A 167 10.01 -4.99 -10.68
N ALA A 168 10.06 -5.31 -9.39
CA ALA A 168 11.03 -4.73 -8.46
C ALA A 168 12.38 -5.46 -8.43
N GLY A 169 12.54 -6.53 -9.24
CA GLY A 169 13.78 -7.29 -9.33
C GLY A 169 14.15 -8.08 -8.06
N GLY A 170 13.16 -8.46 -7.24
CA GLY A 170 13.36 -9.30 -6.07
C GLY A 170 12.32 -9.08 -4.96
N TRP A 171 12.66 -9.50 -3.75
CA TRP A 171 11.78 -9.43 -2.57
C TRP A 171 11.53 -8.01 -2.01
N GLY A 172 11.81 -6.96 -2.78
CA GLY A 172 11.65 -5.57 -2.35
C GLY A 172 12.33 -5.29 -1.00
N TYR A 173 11.62 -4.63 -0.08
CA TYR A 173 12.12 -4.31 1.26
C TYR A 173 12.11 -5.47 2.27
N LEU A 174 11.71 -6.70 1.87
CA LEU A 174 11.86 -7.89 2.73
C LEU A 174 13.32 -8.36 2.80
N ARG A 175 14.10 -8.11 1.75
CA ARG A 175 15.54 -8.31 1.78
C ARG A 175 16.15 -7.05 2.38
N ALA A 176 16.91 -7.19 3.47
CA ALA A 176 17.65 -6.07 4.04
C ALA A 176 18.37 -5.32 2.91
N PRO A 177 18.44 -3.96 2.93
CA PRO A 177 19.15 -3.22 1.91
C PRO A 177 20.54 -3.84 1.80
N SER A 178 20.83 -4.44 0.64
CA SER A 178 22.07 -5.18 0.44
C SER A 178 23.20 -4.29 0.93
N ALA A 179 23.94 -4.75 1.94
CA ALA A 179 25.14 -4.07 2.39
C ALA A 179 25.97 -3.73 1.14
N PRO A 180 26.57 -2.53 1.06
CA PRO A 180 27.41 -2.18 -0.08
C PRO A 180 28.40 -3.33 -0.27
N LYS A 181 28.43 -3.95 -1.46
CA LYS A 181 29.41 -5.00 -1.76
C LYS A 181 30.78 -4.41 -1.41
N PRO A 182 31.58 -5.06 -0.54
CA PRO A 182 32.93 -4.58 -0.30
C PRO A 182 33.63 -4.54 -1.65
N GLY A 183 34.30 -3.42 -1.95
CA GLY A 183 35.14 -3.34 -3.13
C GLY A 183 36.23 -4.43 -3.08
N PRO A 184 36.88 -4.72 -4.20
CA PRO A 184 37.88 -5.80 -4.32
C PRO A 184 39.02 -5.74 -3.27
N ASP A 185 39.19 -4.63 -2.55
CA ASP A 185 40.27 -4.39 -1.59
C ASP A 185 39.88 -4.61 -0.11
N GLY A 186 38.73 -5.21 0.19
CA GLY A 186 38.33 -5.56 1.57
C GLY A 186 38.08 -4.37 2.51
N LYS A 187 38.18 -3.14 2.03
CA LYS A 187 37.80 -1.92 2.76
C LYS A 187 36.36 -1.56 2.41
N ALA A 188 35.54 -1.36 3.45
CA ALA A 188 34.18 -0.86 3.28
C ALA A 188 34.22 0.41 2.43
N VAL A 189 33.57 0.37 1.26
CA VAL A 189 33.39 1.55 0.43
C VAL A 189 32.65 2.57 1.30
N PRO A 190 33.26 3.70 1.69
CA PRO A 190 32.54 4.70 2.45
C PRO A 190 31.34 5.08 1.61
N VAL A 191 30.14 4.97 2.19
CA VAL A 191 28.89 5.41 1.57
C VAL A 191 29.17 6.77 0.97
N ARG A 192 29.24 6.83 -0.37
CA ARG A 192 29.54 8.05 -1.10
C ARG A 192 28.46 9.03 -0.65
N LYS A 193 28.83 9.99 0.19
CA LYS A 193 28.00 11.18 0.43
C LYS A 193 27.58 11.63 -0.96
N LEU A 194 26.26 11.70 -1.19
CA LEU A 194 25.74 12.26 -2.43
C LEU A 194 26.57 13.50 -2.77
N PRO A 195 27.07 13.63 -4.01
CA PRO A 195 27.97 14.71 -4.35
C PRO A 195 27.35 16.03 -3.91
N GLN A 196 28.15 16.82 -3.20
CA GLN A 196 27.84 18.17 -2.71
C GLN A 196 27.54 19.18 -3.85
N SER A 197 27.27 18.71 -5.07
CA SER A 197 26.80 19.52 -6.20
C SER A 197 25.29 19.77 -6.09
N GLN A 198 24.90 20.51 -5.05
CA GLN A 198 23.70 21.34 -4.94
C GLN A 198 23.61 21.98 -3.53
N GLN A 199 24.76 22.15 -2.85
CA GLN A 199 24.85 23.09 -1.75
C GLN A 199 24.63 24.50 -2.30
N GLU A 200 23.58 25.14 -1.76
CA GLU A 200 23.22 26.55 -1.92
C GLU A 200 22.52 26.98 -3.23
N SER A 201 21.21 26.77 -3.29
CA SER A 201 20.36 27.68 -4.07
C SER A 201 20.50 29.11 -3.51
N PRO A 202 20.83 30.13 -4.33
CA PRO A 202 21.08 31.52 -3.90
C PRO A 202 19.90 32.17 -3.16
N THR A 203 18.72 31.57 -3.24
CA THR A 203 17.49 31.96 -2.56
C THR A 203 17.58 31.83 -1.03
N ILE A 204 18.27 30.80 -0.50
CA ILE A 204 18.34 30.56 0.95
C ILE A 204 19.30 31.56 1.63
N LYS A 205 20.38 31.98 0.95
CA LYS A 205 21.28 33.04 1.44
C LYS A 205 20.58 34.40 1.51
N LYS A 206 19.75 34.75 0.51
CA LYS A 206 18.98 36.01 0.51
C LYS A 206 17.95 36.04 1.64
N ALA A 207 17.21 34.95 1.86
CA ALA A 207 16.23 34.86 2.94
C ALA A 207 16.86 34.93 4.36
N SER A 208 18.06 34.37 4.52
CA SER A 208 18.84 34.44 5.76
C SER A 208 19.38 35.85 6.06
N LYS A 209 19.87 36.55 5.04
CA LYS A 209 20.40 37.92 5.17
C LYS A 209 19.29 38.94 5.45
N GLN A 210 18.17 38.85 4.72
CA GLN A 210 17.03 39.74 4.88
C GLN A 210 16.35 39.63 6.25
N LYS A 211 16.37 38.44 6.87
CA LYS A 211 15.89 38.25 8.26
C LYS A 211 16.83 38.85 9.31
N LYS A 212 18.14 38.87 9.07
CA LYS A 212 19.11 39.48 10.00
C LYS A 212 19.05 40.99 9.99
N ASP A 213 18.75 41.60 8.84
CA ASP A 213 18.62 43.04 8.71
C ASP A 213 17.30 43.57 9.31
N LEU A 214 16.23 42.74 9.30
CA LEU A 214 14.94 43.10 9.89
C LEU A 214 14.91 43.07 11.43
N TYR A 215 15.87 42.38 12.06
CA TYR A 215 15.96 42.27 13.53
C TYR A 215 16.99 43.26 14.13
N LYS A 216 17.66 44.05 13.29
CA LYS A 216 18.67 45.05 13.68
C LYS A 216 18.19 46.50 13.52
N ARG A 217 16.90 46.72 13.24
CA ARG A 217 16.26 48.04 13.26
C ARG A 217 15.24 48.12 14.38
#